data_AF-A0A8J9YE46-F1
#
_entry.id   AF-A0A8J9YE46-F1
#
_cell.length_a   1.000
_cell.length_b   1.000
_cell.length_c   1.000
_cell.angle_alpha   90.00
_cell.angle_beta   90.00
_cell.angle_gamma   90.00
#
_symmetry.space_group_name_H-M   'P 1'
#
loop_
_entity.id
_entity.type
_entity.pdbx_description
1 polymer ?
#
loop_
_entity_poly.entity_id
_entity_poly.type
_entity_poly.pdbx_seq_one_letter_code
_entity_poly.pdbx_strand_id
1 'polypeptide(L)'
;MKCKGKRSTPVSNPGYLNGFNCLGGVVASMYGCTPGGPGFESRVGPSLVIESFCIVSLSNSPELDFLQTMIKIFYWSRWVGIVGLESFVWKIWASLLLSLLLAIEGEAIWKVVTALAGWAIDMAGHRSVTARFAGSLFYASSILGLIQCWRLSSSWEDISKYWASVEWIVNIKCMLPDRTLKKRMYRVVIFVAICSIFEHVMDMVGSFDFQCSGPLCLRKYILKSHGFLLLEFEYSHWIGVPLLFMSIIATIIWNLQDLIIILISMGLTSRYKRLNRCVEIVAAKNNREQNSNTDMEFLKVNTWRKIREAYVKQAMLVRRIDNSLSGIVLISTFFNFYFICLQLFLGITIGFSGVPLKQIYYIVSLVWICIRTGCTVLAAADVNKHSKLALPYLYECQGQFYNIEMERLQKQLSKDYVALTGMGFFSLNRNVILQMAASVMTYVLVLVQYDDTDSSSSNVTKTN
;
A
#
# COMPACT_ATOMS: atom_id res chain seq x y z
N MET A 1 70.88 -25.45 -19.28
CA MET A 1 71.12 -26.62 -20.16
C MET A 1 71.51 -27.80 -19.27
N LYS A 2 70.64 -28.83 -19.13
CA LYS A 2 70.80 -30.14 -18.39
C LYS A 2 71.18 -30.04 -16.88
N CYS A 3 70.76 -30.87 -15.93
CA CYS A 3 70.29 -32.26 -15.93
C CYS A 3 69.54 -32.59 -14.61
N LYS A 4 68.80 -33.71 -14.66
CA LYS A 4 68.11 -34.51 -13.63
C LYS A 4 68.67 -34.54 -12.19
N GLY A 5 67.74 -34.59 -11.21
CA GLY A 5 67.50 -35.83 -10.44
C GLY A 5 67.62 -35.82 -8.91
N LYS A 6 66.69 -36.58 -8.29
CA LYS A 6 66.71 -37.30 -6.99
C LYS A 6 65.94 -36.73 -5.79
N ARG A 7 65.43 -37.72 -5.06
CA ARG A 7 64.36 -37.82 -4.05
C ARG A 7 65.04 -38.14 -2.71
N SER A 8 64.59 -37.54 -1.60
CA SER A 8 64.74 -38.12 -0.24
C SER A 8 64.09 -37.25 0.84
N THR A 9 63.12 -37.82 1.57
CA THR A 9 62.78 -37.52 2.97
C THR A 9 63.53 -38.53 3.85
N PRO A 10 63.88 -38.27 5.14
CA PRO A 10 62.90 -38.36 6.25
C PRO A 10 63.14 -37.49 7.52
N VAL A 11 62.04 -37.25 8.24
CA VAL A 11 61.78 -37.26 9.71
C VAL A 11 62.88 -36.81 10.71
N SER A 12 62.59 -35.75 11.51
CA SER A 12 62.54 -35.78 12.99
C SER A 12 62.29 -34.38 13.62
N ASN A 13 61.25 -34.27 14.45
CA ASN A 13 61.01 -33.23 15.48
C ASN A 13 61.97 -33.47 16.69
N PRO A 14 62.15 -32.57 17.71
CA PRO A 14 61.14 -31.70 18.33
C PRO A 14 61.61 -30.31 18.85
N GLY A 15 60.67 -29.48 19.33
CA GLY A 15 60.89 -28.62 20.50
C GLY A 15 60.59 -27.11 20.38
N TYR A 16 59.38 -26.74 20.82
CA TYR A 16 59.02 -25.61 21.72
C TYR A 16 59.45 -24.15 21.35
N LEU A 17 58.67 -23.06 21.48
CA LEU A 17 57.37 -22.73 22.10
C LEU A 17 56.96 -21.32 21.60
N ASN A 18 55.66 -21.02 21.66
CA ASN A 18 55.01 -19.70 21.72
C ASN A 18 54.74 -18.86 20.45
N GLY A 19 53.44 -18.72 20.15
CA GLY A 19 52.82 -17.39 20.14
C GLY A 19 52.13 -16.93 18.86
N PHE A 20 50.99 -17.54 18.46
CA PHE A 20 49.97 -16.86 17.65
C PHE A 20 48.56 -17.40 17.94
N ASN A 21 47.81 -16.62 18.72
CA ASN A 21 46.35 -16.62 18.75
C ASN A 21 45.84 -15.70 17.63
N CYS A 22 44.87 -16.14 16.83
CA CYS A 22 43.60 -15.44 16.57
C CYS A 22 42.85 -15.94 15.33
N LEU A 23 41.66 -16.50 15.61
CA LEU A 23 40.44 -16.53 14.79
C LEU A 23 40.43 -17.32 13.47
N GLY A 24 40.30 -18.63 13.61
CA GLY A 24 39.69 -19.51 12.62
C GLY A 24 38.98 -20.67 13.32
N GLY A 25 37.78 -20.43 13.87
CA GLY A 25 36.98 -21.50 14.48
C GLY A 25 35.86 -21.03 15.41
N VAL A 26 34.71 -20.68 14.85
CA VAL A 26 33.38 -20.72 15.53
C VAL A 26 32.28 -20.96 14.50
N VAL A 27 32.11 -22.19 13.98
CA VAL A 27 30.82 -22.63 13.36
C VAL A 27 30.59 -24.15 13.51
N ALA A 28 31.20 -24.84 14.48
CA ALA A 28 30.99 -26.28 14.64
C ALA A 28 30.99 -26.71 16.11
N SER A 29 29.99 -26.27 16.87
CA SER A 29 29.59 -26.90 18.13
C SER A 29 28.18 -26.47 18.51
N MET A 30 27.16 -27.10 17.89
CA MET A 30 25.80 -27.12 18.44
C MET A 30 24.91 -28.22 17.83
N TYR A 31 25.48 -29.37 17.47
CA TYR A 31 24.70 -30.58 17.18
C TYR A 31 25.44 -31.80 17.75
N GLY A 32 25.16 -32.09 19.02
CA GLY A 32 25.47 -33.39 19.60
C GLY A 32 24.39 -34.38 19.19
N CYS A 33 24.76 -35.40 18.41
CA CYS A 33 23.96 -36.60 18.18
C CYS A 33 24.88 -37.81 18.32
N THR A 34 24.73 -38.56 19.41
CA THR A 34 25.25 -39.91 19.57
C THR A 34 24.20 -40.93 19.09
N PRO A 35 24.59 -42.04 18.44
CA PRO A 35 23.62 -43.00 17.91
C PRO A 35 23.39 -44.18 18.86
N GLY A 36 22.12 -44.58 19.01
CA GLY A 36 21.70 -45.87 19.56
C GLY A 36 20.28 -46.17 19.07
N GLY A 37 20.11 -47.18 18.20
CA GLY A 37 18.83 -47.55 17.57
C GLY A 37 17.97 -48.50 18.42
N PRO A 38 17.06 -49.30 17.82
CA PRO A 38 16.17 -49.04 16.68
C PRO A 38 14.67 -49.19 17.07
N GLY A 39 13.74 -48.53 16.36
CA GLY A 39 12.31 -48.81 16.54
C GLY A 39 11.33 -47.85 15.84
N PHE A 40 10.80 -48.31 14.70
CA PHE A 40 9.44 -48.08 14.15
C PHE A 40 8.88 -46.66 13.88
N GLU A 41 8.62 -46.43 12.58
CA GLU A 41 7.52 -45.68 11.91
C GLU A 41 7.06 -44.30 12.39
N SER A 42 7.29 -43.26 11.57
CA SER A 42 6.31 -42.80 10.55
C SER A 42 6.81 -41.55 9.82
N ARG A 43 6.56 -41.49 8.51
CA ARG A 43 6.98 -40.42 7.60
C ARG A 43 6.10 -39.18 7.77
N VAL A 44 6.69 -38.08 8.24
CA VAL A 44 6.32 -36.71 7.84
C VAL A 44 7.62 -35.93 7.65
N GLY A 45 7.82 -35.34 6.46
CA GLY A 45 9.11 -34.80 6.02
C GLY A 45 9.62 -33.59 6.81
N PRO A 46 10.94 -33.46 7.03
CA PRO A 46 11.54 -32.36 7.81
C PRO A 46 11.60 -31.00 7.09
N SER A 47 11.07 -30.87 5.87
CA SER A 47 11.17 -29.63 5.08
C SER A 47 10.28 -28.48 5.58
N LEU A 48 9.05 -28.77 6.04
CA LEU A 48 8.10 -27.71 6.46
C LEU A 48 8.47 -27.07 7.81
N VAL A 49 9.08 -27.85 8.71
CA VAL A 49 9.47 -27.38 10.04
C VAL A 49 10.69 -26.48 9.95
N ILE A 50 11.64 -26.79 9.05
CA ILE A 50 12.85 -25.98 8.84
C ILE A 50 12.49 -24.63 8.21
N GLU A 51 11.54 -24.56 7.27
CA GLU A 51 11.09 -23.28 6.69
C GLU A 51 10.38 -22.40 7.73
N SER A 52 9.53 -22.99 8.57
CA SER A 52 8.84 -22.28 9.65
C SER A 52 9.82 -21.77 10.72
N PHE A 53 10.84 -22.55 11.06
CA PHE A 53 11.88 -22.15 12.02
C PHE A 53 12.84 -21.10 11.47
N CYS A 54 13.12 -21.11 10.16
CA CYS A 54 13.98 -20.11 9.53
C CYS A 54 13.29 -18.73 9.50
N ILE A 55 11.98 -18.67 9.26
CA ILE A 55 11.19 -17.42 9.31
C ILE A 55 11.14 -16.86 10.74
N VAL A 56 10.99 -17.72 11.75
CA VAL A 56 10.95 -17.31 13.17
C VAL A 56 12.34 -16.93 13.70
N SER A 57 13.43 -17.54 13.22
CA SER A 57 14.79 -17.18 13.66
C SER A 57 15.33 -15.90 13.03
N LEU A 58 14.72 -15.37 11.96
CA LEU A 58 14.96 -14.02 11.42
C LEU A 58 14.20 -12.91 12.19
N SER A 59 13.49 -13.24 13.27
CA SER A 59 12.52 -12.37 13.96
C SER A 59 13.11 -11.16 14.72
N ASN A 60 14.42 -11.03 14.91
CA ASN A 60 15.01 -10.02 15.82
C ASN A 60 15.89 -8.95 15.15
N SER A 61 15.97 -8.87 13.82
CA SER A 61 16.70 -7.78 13.16
C SER A 61 15.81 -6.54 12.93
N PRO A 62 16.21 -5.33 13.34
CA PRO A 62 15.47 -4.08 13.09
C PRO A 62 15.31 -3.75 11.60
N GLU A 63 15.99 -4.50 10.72
CA GLU A 63 15.90 -4.43 9.27
C GLU A 63 14.56 -4.96 8.71
N LEU A 64 13.84 -5.81 9.45
CA LEU A 64 12.56 -6.39 9.02
C LEU A 64 11.31 -5.67 9.56
N ASP A 65 11.47 -4.50 10.18
CA ASP A 65 10.37 -3.77 10.83
C ASP A 65 9.18 -3.47 9.89
N PHE A 66 9.44 -3.20 8.62
CA PHE A 66 8.39 -3.01 7.60
C PHE A 66 7.59 -4.29 7.36
N LEU A 67 8.27 -5.41 7.09
CA LEU A 67 7.64 -6.69 6.78
C LEU A 67 6.78 -7.18 7.96
N GLN A 68 7.31 -7.05 9.19
CA GLN A 68 6.55 -7.39 10.40
C GLN A 68 5.28 -6.53 10.55
N THR A 69 5.38 -5.24 10.25
CA THR A 69 4.23 -4.33 10.33
C THR A 69 3.17 -4.71 9.29
N MET A 70 3.56 -5.00 8.06
CA MET A 70 2.64 -5.44 7.00
C MET A 70 2.00 -6.79 7.30
N ILE A 71 2.75 -7.76 7.83
CA ILE A 71 2.19 -9.06 8.25
C ILE A 71 1.11 -8.87 9.31
N LYS A 72 1.33 -8.00 10.31
CA LYS A 72 0.30 -7.68 11.32
C LYS A 72 -0.94 -7.07 10.68
N ILE A 73 -0.77 -6.18 9.72
CA ILE A 73 -1.90 -5.54 9.02
C ILE A 73 -2.71 -6.58 8.24
N PHE A 74 -2.03 -7.47 7.49
CA PHE A 74 -2.72 -8.56 6.80
C PHE A 74 -3.40 -9.53 7.76
N TYR A 75 -2.80 -9.81 8.92
CA TYR A 75 -3.40 -10.63 9.96
C TYR A 75 -4.72 -10.02 10.46
N TRP A 76 -4.74 -8.73 10.79
CA TRP A 76 -5.96 -8.05 11.23
C TRP A 76 -6.99 -7.88 10.09
N SER A 77 -6.54 -7.77 8.84
CA SER A 77 -7.45 -7.65 7.68
C SER A 77 -8.30 -8.92 7.41
N ARG A 78 -7.96 -10.06 8.03
CA ARG A 78 -8.72 -11.32 7.91
C ARG A 78 -10.17 -11.19 8.37
N TRP A 79 -10.43 -10.35 9.38
CA TRP A 79 -11.77 -10.05 9.88
C TRP A 79 -12.69 -9.47 8.79
N VAL A 80 -12.10 -8.73 7.85
CA VAL A 80 -12.78 -8.05 6.76
C VAL A 80 -12.82 -8.92 5.48
N GLY A 81 -12.39 -10.18 5.57
CA GLY A 81 -12.39 -11.13 4.45
C GLY A 81 -11.14 -11.11 3.57
N ILE A 82 -10.08 -10.40 3.96
CA ILE A 82 -8.80 -10.43 3.22
C ILE A 82 -7.96 -11.59 3.75
N VAL A 83 -7.92 -12.68 2.99
CA VAL A 83 -7.35 -13.95 3.45
C VAL A 83 -6.17 -14.35 2.59
N GLY A 84 -5.05 -14.65 3.24
CA GLY A 84 -3.87 -15.24 2.60
C GLY A 84 -4.04 -16.74 2.33
N LEU A 85 -2.93 -17.46 2.17
CA LEU A 85 -2.96 -18.85 1.72
C LEU A 85 -3.34 -19.87 2.81
N GLU A 86 -3.13 -19.58 4.10
CA GLU A 86 -2.92 -20.63 5.10
C GLU A 86 -4.15 -21.11 5.89
N SER A 87 -5.33 -20.47 5.81
CA SER A 87 -6.47 -20.89 6.65
C SER A 87 -7.79 -21.10 5.89
N PHE A 88 -8.29 -22.33 5.95
CA PHE A 88 -9.54 -22.75 5.32
C PHE A 88 -10.78 -22.05 5.91
N VAL A 89 -10.84 -21.89 7.24
CA VAL A 89 -11.97 -21.22 7.92
C VAL A 89 -12.10 -19.77 7.47
N TRP A 90 -10.97 -19.05 7.43
CA TRP A 90 -10.97 -17.67 6.96
C TRP A 90 -11.37 -17.57 5.47
N LYS A 91 -10.97 -18.53 4.62
CA LYS A 91 -11.40 -18.55 3.21
C LYS A 91 -12.91 -18.73 3.06
N ILE A 92 -13.54 -19.56 3.91
CA ILE A 92 -15.00 -19.70 3.94
C ILE A 92 -15.64 -18.36 4.35
N TRP A 93 -15.14 -17.73 5.42
CA TRP A 93 -15.63 -16.42 5.87
C TRP A 93 -15.53 -15.35 4.77
N ALA A 94 -14.38 -15.27 4.11
CA ALA A 94 -14.15 -14.33 3.02
C ALA A 94 -15.05 -14.60 1.81
N SER A 95 -15.26 -15.88 1.46
CA SER A 95 -16.19 -16.27 0.39
C SER A 95 -17.64 -15.90 0.74
N LEU A 96 -18.04 -16.05 2.02
CA LEU A 96 -19.36 -15.66 2.49
C LEU A 96 -19.54 -14.14 2.41
N LEU A 97 -18.56 -13.35 2.87
CA LEU A 97 -18.58 -11.89 2.74
C LEU A 97 -18.64 -11.44 1.28
N LEU A 98 -17.84 -12.04 0.40
CA LEU A 98 -17.87 -11.74 -1.04
C LEU A 98 -19.23 -12.07 -1.66
N SER A 99 -19.82 -13.21 -1.30
CA SER A 99 -21.15 -13.60 -1.80
C SER A 99 -22.24 -12.63 -1.34
N LEU A 100 -22.18 -12.17 -0.08
CA LEU A 100 -23.13 -11.19 0.44
C LEU A 100 -22.97 -9.82 -0.25
N LEU A 101 -21.73 -9.36 -0.46
CA LEU A 101 -21.47 -8.12 -1.21
C LEU A 101 -22.00 -8.22 -2.65
N LEU A 102 -21.78 -9.35 -3.33
CA LEU A 102 -22.27 -9.57 -4.69
C LEU A 102 -23.81 -9.59 -4.76
N ALA A 103 -24.47 -10.17 -3.77
CA ALA A 103 -25.93 -10.14 -3.69
C ALA A 103 -26.46 -8.70 -3.51
N ILE A 104 -25.85 -7.93 -2.60
CA ILE A 104 -26.19 -6.51 -2.37
C ILE A 104 -25.96 -5.69 -3.64
N GLU A 105 -24.84 -5.90 -4.33
CA GLU A 105 -24.54 -5.19 -5.57
C GLU A 105 -25.50 -5.57 -6.71
N GLY A 106 -25.88 -6.85 -6.81
CA GLY A 106 -26.88 -7.30 -7.77
C GLY A 106 -28.22 -6.58 -7.59
N GLU A 107 -28.69 -6.45 -6.36
CA GLU A 107 -29.89 -5.69 -6.02
C GLU A 107 -29.72 -4.18 -6.32
N ALA A 108 -28.56 -3.60 -5.99
CA ALA A 108 -28.27 -2.19 -6.28
C ALA A 108 -28.32 -1.90 -7.79
N ILE A 109 -27.66 -2.73 -8.61
CA ILE A 109 -27.66 -2.61 -10.07
C ILE A 109 -29.08 -2.76 -10.61
N TRP A 110 -29.83 -3.74 -10.14
CA TRP A 110 -31.22 -3.94 -10.56
C TRP A 110 -32.08 -2.70 -10.31
N LYS A 111 -31.95 -2.07 -9.14
CA LYS A 111 -32.66 -0.83 -8.80
C LYS A 111 -32.21 0.36 -9.66
N VAL A 112 -30.92 0.46 -10.01
CA VAL A 112 -30.41 1.48 -10.95
C VAL A 112 -31.03 1.29 -12.34
N VAL A 113 -31.03 0.06 -12.87
CA VAL A 113 -31.60 -0.27 -14.19
C VAL A 113 -33.10 0.04 -14.21
N THR A 114 -33.83 -0.34 -13.16
CA THR A 114 -35.26 -0.06 -13.01
C THR A 114 -35.54 1.45 -12.98
N ALA A 115 -34.67 2.23 -12.33
CA ALA A 115 -34.77 3.68 -12.28
C ALA A 115 -34.57 4.32 -13.65
N LEU A 116 -33.56 3.87 -14.40
CA LEU A 116 -33.26 4.36 -15.75
C LEU A 116 -34.33 3.95 -16.78
N ALA A 117 -34.95 2.78 -16.59
CA ALA A 117 -36.06 2.31 -17.41
C ALA A 117 -37.38 3.07 -17.17
N GLY A 118 -37.43 3.97 -16.18
CA GLY A 118 -38.63 4.73 -15.83
C GLY A 118 -39.68 3.93 -15.05
N TRP A 119 -39.34 2.74 -14.57
CA TRP A 119 -40.26 1.85 -13.83
C TRP A 119 -40.19 2.05 -12.31
N ALA A 120 -39.32 2.93 -11.83
CA ALA A 120 -39.19 3.21 -10.41
C ALA A 120 -40.37 4.04 -9.88
N ILE A 121 -40.92 3.58 -8.76
CA ILE A 121 -42.11 4.16 -8.10
C ILE A 121 -41.82 5.55 -7.52
N ASP A 122 -40.56 5.83 -7.15
CA ASP A 122 -40.12 7.10 -6.56
C ASP A 122 -38.65 7.39 -6.91
N MET A 123 -38.37 8.65 -7.27
CA MET A 123 -37.08 9.16 -7.76
C MET A 123 -36.58 10.38 -6.97
N ALA A 124 -37.27 10.78 -5.90
CA ALA A 124 -36.91 11.98 -5.14
C ALA A 124 -35.89 11.70 -4.02
N GLY A 125 -35.04 12.69 -3.71
CA GLY A 125 -34.13 12.69 -2.56
C GLY A 125 -33.15 11.50 -2.53
N HIS A 126 -33.14 10.75 -1.42
CA HIS A 126 -32.28 9.57 -1.22
C HIS A 126 -32.59 8.40 -2.18
N ARG A 127 -33.63 8.51 -3.01
CA ARG A 127 -34.04 7.53 -4.03
C ARG A 127 -33.75 7.99 -5.47
N SER A 128 -33.06 9.11 -5.63
CA SER A 128 -32.62 9.61 -6.93
C SER A 128 -31.70 8.63 -7.66
N VAL A 129 -31.63 8.75 -8.99
CA VAL A 129 -30.69 7.96 -9.82
C VAL A 129 -29.27 8.13 -9.30
N THR A 130 -28.88 9.36 -8.96
CA THR A 130 -27.55 9.68 -8.42
C THR A 130 -27.25 8.91 -7.13
N ALA A 131 -28.21 8.83 -6.20
CA ALA A 131 -28.05 8.08 -4.96
C ALA A 131 -27.93 6.56 -5.20
N ARG A 132 -28.75 6.00 -6.10
CA ARG A 132 -28.68 4.58 -6.49
C ARG A 132 -27.36 4.22 -7.16
N PHE A 133 -26.90 5.08 -8.05
CA PHE A 133 -25.64 4.91 -8.75
C PHE A 133 -24.44 5.03 -7.80
N ALA A 134 -24.47 6.00 -6.88
CA ALA A 134 -23.45 6.15 -5.84
C ALA A 134 -23.33 4.91 -4.94
N GLY A 135 -24.49 4.36 -4.55
CA GLY A 135 -24.57 3.14 -3.74
C GLY A 135 -24.00 1.91 -4.46
N SER A 136 -24.36 1.70 -5.74
CA SER A 136 -23.78 0.62 -6.56
C SER A 136 -22.26 0.80 -6.72
N LEU A 137 -21.79 2.01 -7.02
CA LEU A 137 -20.34 2.25 -7.12
C LEU A 137 -19.60 2.02 -5.80
N PHE A 138 -20.23 2.27 -4.65
CA PHE A 138 -19.65 1.98 -3.33
C PHE A 138 -19.46 0.48 -3.07
N TYR A 139 -20.48 -0.33 -3.33
CA TYR A 139 -20.37 -1.78 -3.16
C TYR A 139 -19.51 -2.42 -4.25
N ALA A 140 -19.55 -1.93 -5.49
CA ALA A 140 -18.61 -2.31 -6.55
C ALA A 140 -17.14 -2.05 -6.14
N SER A 141 -16.84 -0.87 -5.58
CA SER A 141 -15.51 -0.55 -5.04
C SER A 141 -15.07 -1.54 -3.96
N SER A 142 -16.00 -1.94 -3.09
CA SER A 142 -15.73 -2.86 -1.99
C SER A 142 -15.50 -4.30 -2.48
N ILE A 143 -16.25 -4.77 -3.47
CA ILE A 143 -16.06 -6.08 -4.10
C ILE A 143 -14.70 -6.13 -4.80
N LEU A 144 -14.43 -5.15 -5.66
CA LEU A 144 -13.17 -5.06 -6.39
C LEU A 144 -11.98 -4.91 -5.44
N GLY A 145 -12.13 -4.08 -4.41
CA GLY A 145 -11.17 -3.90 -3.34
C GLY A 145 -10.88 -5.20 -2.58
N LEU A 146 -11.92 -5.94 -2.20
CA LEU A 146 -11.78 -7.22 -1.51
C LEU A 146 -11.00 -8.23 -2.36
N ILE A 147 -11.37 -8.38 -3.63
CA ILE A 147 -10.72 -9.30 -4.57
C ILE A 147 -9.23 -8.97 -4.73
N GLN A 148 -8.90 -7.69 -4.93
CA GLN A 148 -7.51 -7.29 -5.17
C GLN A 148 -6.66 -7.32 -3.89
N CYS A 149 -7.22 -6.92 -2.74
CA CYS A 149 -6.54 -7.05 -1.45
C CYS A 149 -6.33 -8.52 -1.07
N TRP A 150 -7.29 -9.40 -1.35
CA TRP A 150 -7.11 -10.85 -1.20
C TRP A 150 -5.94 -11.33 -2.06
N ARG A 151 -5.93 -10.99 -3.36
CA ARG A 151 -4.84 -11.35 -4.28
C ARG A 151 -3.48 -10.88 -3.78
N LEU A 152 -3.37 -9.62 -3.35
CA LEU A 152 -2.15 -9.09 -2.76
C LEU A 152 -1.74 -9.88 -1.52
N SER A 153 -2.67 -10.12 -0.59
CA SER A 153 -2.40 -10.89 0.64
C SER A 153 -1.93 -12.31 0.35
N SER A 154 -2.48 -12.96 -0.68
CA SER A 154 -2.06 -14.30 -1.11
C SER A 154 -0.67 -14.31 -1.72
N SER A 155 -0.30 -13.29 -2.50
CA SER A 155 1.05 -13.15 -3.06
C SER A 155 2.09 -12.57 -2.07
N TRP A 156 1.64 -12.12 -0.89
CA TRP A 156 2.49 -11.37 0.03
C TRP A 156 3.64 -12.20 0.59
N GLU A 157 3.44 -13.51 0.78
CA GLU A 157 4.50 -14.40 1.25
C GLU A 157 5.70 -14.38 0.29
N ASP A 158 5.46 -14.57 -1.01
CA ASP A 158 6.50 -14.52 -2.04
C ASP A 158 7.15 -13.13 -2.13
N ILE A 159 6.35 -12.07 -2.06
CA ILE A 159 6.84 -10.69 -2.07
C ILE A 159 7.73 -10.43 -0.85
N SER A 160 7.34 -10.91 0.32
CA SER A 160 8.09 -10.71 1.57
C SER A 160 9.41 -11.47 1.57
N LYS A 161 9.44 -12.71 1.05
CA LYS A 161 10.66 -13.50 0.84
C LYS A 161 11.61 -12.79 -0.12
N TYR A 162 11.08 -12.29 -1.24
CA TYR A 162 11.86 -11.54 -2.21
C TYR A 162 12.38 -10.21 -1.64
N TRP A 163 11.55 -9.49 -0.89
CA TRP A 163 11.93 -8.26 -0.20
C TRP A 163 13.08 -8.50 0.79
N ALA A 164 12.96 -9.53 1.63
CA ALA A 164 13.99 -9.90 2.60
C ALA A 164 15.28 -10.34 1.92
N SER A 165 15.20 -11.08 0.81
CA SER A 165 16.36 -11.44 -0.02
C SER A 165 17.07 -10.19 -0.56
N VAL A 166 16.32 -9.23 -1.09
CA VAL A 166 16.87 -7.96 -1.59
C VAL A 166 17.42 -7.09 -0.44
N GLU A 167 16.88 -7.18 0.77
CA GLU A 167 17.46 -6.56 1.98
C GLU A 167 18.83 -7.17 2.31
N TRP A 168 18.90 -8.49 2.38
CA TRP A 168 20.10 -9.23 2.77
C TRP A 168 21.25 -9.08 1.77
N ILE A 169 20.95 -9.25 0.48
CA ILE A 169 21.95 -9.20 -0.59
C ILE A 169 22.54 -7.78 -0.73
N VAL A 170 21.78 -6.76 -0.35
CA VAL A 170 22.16 -5.34 -0.47
C VAL A 170 22.73 -4.81 0.85
N ASN A 171 23.25 -5.67 1.73
CA ASN A 171 23.91 -5.26 2.96
C ASN A 171 25.27 -4.56 2.67
N ILE A 172 25.17 -3.33 2.19
CA ILE A 172 26.29 -2.41 2.04
C ILE A 172 26.41 -1.67 3.37
N LYS A 173 27.63 -1.64 3.93
CA LYS A 173 27.95 -1.00 5.23
C LYS A 173 27.42 0.44 5.40
N CYS A 174 27.16 1.15 4.30
CA CYS A 174 26.59 2.51 4.29
C CYS A 174 25.05 2.57 4.47
N MET A 175 24.31 1.47 4.32
CA MET A 175 22.84 1.43 4.37
C MET A 175 22.31 1.19 5.77
N LEU A 176 22.40 2.21 6.62
CA LEU A 176 21.89 2.17 7.98
C LEU A 176 20.37 1.87 8.01
N PRO A 177 19.88 1.02 8.94
CA PRO A 177 18.46 0.75 9.11
C PRO A 177 17.66 2.00 9.49
N ASP A 178 16.46 2.16 8.91
CA ASP A 178 15.57 3.27 9.22
C ASP A 178 14.70 2.95 10.45
N ARG A 179 15.24 3.25 11.64
CA ARG A 179 14.57 3.02 12.94
C ARG A 179 13.27 3.80 13.13
N THR A 180 12.99 4.78 12.27
CA THR A 180 11.78 5.62 12.37
C THR A 180 10.62 5.11 11.52
N LEU A 181 10.87 4.17 10.59
CA LEU A 181 9.85 3.67 9.66
C LEU A 181 8.65 3.07 10.38
N LYS A 182 8.88 2.16 11.33
CA LYS A 182 7.83 1.53 12.14
C LYS A 182 6.94 2.55 12.83
N LYS A 183 7.54 3.52 13.52
CA LYS A 183 6.80 4.59 14.22
C LYS A 183 5.99 5.43 13.24
N ARG A 184 6.55 5.78 12.07
CA ARG A 184 5.84 6.54 11.03
C ARG A 184 4.65 5.75 10.46
N MET A 185 4.81 4.46 10.18
CA MET A 185 3.74 3.59 9.71
C MET A 185 2.59 3.52 10.73
N TYR A 186 2.90 3.27 12.00
CA TYR A 186 1.86 3.24 13.06
C TYR A 186 1.16 4.59 13.22
N ARG A 187 1.87 5.72 13.12
CA ARG A 187 1.23 7.05 13.13
C ARG A 187 0.23 7.23 12.00
N VAL A 188 0.56 6.77 10.78
CA VAL A 188 -0.35 6.84 9.63
C VAL A 188 -1.55 5.93 9.83
N VAL A 189 -1.34 4.68 10.28
CA VAL A 189 -2.44 3.74 10.56
C VAL A 189 -3.41 4.31 11.60
N ILE A 190 -2.88 4.83 12.71
CA ILE A 190 -3.68 5.42 13.78
C ILE A 190 -4.42 6.66 13.28
N PHE A 191 -3.75 7.53 12.53
CA PHE A 191 -4.37 8.74 11.97
C PHE A 191 -5.54 8.39 11.03
N VAL A 192 -5.31 7.48 10.07
CA VAL A 192 -6.37 7.05 9.13
C VAL A 192 -7.52 6.39 9.88
N ALA A 193 -7.25 5.56 10.90
CA ALA A 193 -8.28 4.92 11.70
C ALA A 193 -9.13 5.94 12.49
N ILE A 194 -8.50 6.91 13.18
CA ILE A 194 -9.20 7.95 13.93
C ILE A 194 -10.11 8.77 13.02
N CYS A 195 -9.59 9.22 11.89
CA CYS A 195 -10.37 10.01 10.95
C CYS A 195 -11.50 9.22 10.28
N SER A 196 -11.29 7.92 9.99
CA SER A 196 -12.36 7.05 9.48
C SER A 196 -13.47 6.85 10.51
N ILE A 197 -13.11 6.66 11.79
CA ILE A 197 -14.09 6.57 12.89
C ILE A 197 -14.84 7.89 13.02
N PHE A 198 -14.12 9.01 12.98
CA PHE A 198 -14.73 10.34 13.07
C PHE A 198 -15.72 10.60 11.94
N GLU A 199 -15.35 10.27 10.69
CA GLU A 199 -16.24 10.36 9.54
C GLU A 199 -17.50 9.50 9.74
N HIS A 200 -17.34 8.25 10.16
CA HIS A 200 -18.48 7.35 10.39
C HIS A 200 -19.39 7.85 11.51
N VAL A 201 -18.83 8.39 12.60
CA VAL A 201 -19.60 8.98 13.69
C VAL A 201 -20.34 10.23 13.23
N MET A 202 -19.74 11.08 12.41
CA MET A 202 -20.41 12.27 11.87
C MET A 202 -21.55 11.90 10.91
N ASP A 203 -21.37 10.90 10.05
CA ASP A 203 -22.43 10.38 9.18
C ASP A 203 -23.62 9.86 9.99
N MET A 204 -23.31 9.06 11.02
CA MET A 204 -24.30 8.59 11.99
C MET A 204 -25.06 9.75 12.63
N VAL A 205 -24.36 10.74 13.21
CA VAL A 205 -24.97 11.89 13.89
C VAL A 205 -25.81 12.76 12.95
N GLY A 206 -25.38 12.97 11.70
CA GLY A 206 -26.15 13.70 10.69
C GLY A 206 -27.42 12.96 10.22
N SER A 207 -27.45 11.65 10.45
CA SER A 207 -28.54 10.77 10.06
C SER A 207 -29.52 10.45 11.18
N PHE A 208 -29.08 10.45 12.44
CA PHE A 208 -29.89 10.17 13.63
C PHE A 208 -30.86 11.29 14.02
N ASP A 209 -32.06 10.89 14.46
CA ASP A 209 -33.07 11.74 15.05
C ASP A 209 -33.16 11.42 16.55
N PHE A 210 -32.64 12.31 17.40
CA PHE A 210 -32.44 12.06 18.85
C PHE A 210 -33.74 11.87 19.64
N GLN A 211 -34.91 12.04 19.01
CA GLN A 211 -36.22 11.98 19.67
C GLN A 211 -36.95 10.64 19.52
N CYS A 212 -36.34 9.60 18.94
CA CYS A 212 -37.02 8.33 18.62
C CYS A 212 -36.61 7.14 19.52
N SER A 213 -37.53 6.18 19.71
CA SER A 213 -37.26 4.93 20.43
C SER A 213 -36.32 4.01 19.63
N GLY A 214 -35.41 3.30 20.31
CA GLY A 214 -34.29 2.53 19.74
C GLY A 214 -34.53 1.78 18.40
N PRO A 215 -35.49 0.84 18.31
CA PRO A 215 -35.74 0.10 17.07
C PRO A 215 -36.31 0.96 15.93
N LEU A 216 -37.05 2.02 16.27
CA LEU A 216 -37.56 2.99 15.28
C LEU A 216 -36.44 3.90 14.74
N CYS A 217 -35.46 4.26 15.59
CA CYS A 217 -34.25 4.98 15.18
C CYS A 217 -33.45 4.19 14.15
N LEU A 218 -33.21 2.90 14.41
CA LEU A 218 -32.44 2.03 13.52
C LEU A 218 -33.13 1.87 12.15
N ARG A 219 -34.45 1.70 12.13
CA ARG A 219 -35.26 1.68 10.90
C ARG A 219 -35.13 2.98 10.10
N LYS A 220 -35.30 4.14 10.74
CA LYS A 220 -35.16 5.45 10.08
C LYS A 220 -33.75 5.70 9.57
N TYR A 221 -32.72 5.32 10.34
CA TYR A 221 -31.32 5.44 9.93
C TYR A 221 -31.04 4.60 8.67
N ILE A 222 -31.46 3.33 8.65
CA ILE A 222 -31.22 2.43 7.51
C ILE A 222 -31.97 2.90 6.26
N LEU A 223 -33.23 3.32 6.40
CA LEU A 223 -34.01 3.84 5.26
C LEU A 223 -33.49 5.18 4.72
N LYS A 224 -32.78 5.96 5.54
CA LYS A 224 -32.17 7.23 5.12
C LYS A 224 -30.78 7.04 4.51
N SER A 225 -29.94 6.20 5.11
CA SER A 225 -28.57 5.91 4.65
C SER A 225 -28.55 4.97 3.44
N HIS A 226 -29.42 3.95 3.42
CA HIS A 226 -29.53 2.94 2.37
C HIS A 226 -30.86 3.03 1.62
N GLY A 227 -31.50 4.21 1.62
CA GLY A 227 -32.75 4.46 0.89
C GLY A 227 -32.62 4.30 -0.62
N PHE A 228 -31.39 4.29 -1.13
CA PHE A 228 -31.09 3.95 -2.51
C PHE A 228 -31.28 2.46 -2.83
N LEU A 229 -31.18 1.58 -1.82
CA LEU A 229 -31.27 0.12 -1.95
C LEU A 229 -32.59 -0.45 -1.41
N LEU A 230 -33.11 0.12 -0.31
CA LEU A 230 -34.32 -0.37 0.35
C LEU A 230 -35.50 0.59 0.22
N LEU A 231 -36.64 0.06 -0.25
CA LEU A 231 -37.94 0.72 -0.13
C LEU A 231 -38.54 0.47 1.25
N GLU A 232 -39.45 1.36 1.69
CA GLU A 232 -40.03 1.30 3.04
C GLU A 232 -40.83 0.01 3.31
N PHE A 233 -41.43 -0.58 2.27
CA PHE A 233 -42.14 -1.86 2.34
C PHE A 233 -41.21 -3.09 2.26
N GLU A 234 -39.97 -2.92 1.80
CA GLU A 234 -38.96 -3.99 1.71
C GLU A 234 -38.15 -4.11 3.02
N TYR A 235 -38.31 -3.15 3.94
CA TYR A 235 -37.57 -3.13 5.18
C TYR A 235 -38.03 -4.23 6.15
N SER A 236 -37.09 -5.08 6.53
CA SER A 236 -37.19 -5.99 7.67
C SER A 236 -35.94 -5.86 8.53
N HIS A 237 -36.06 -6.02 9.85
CA HIS A 237 -34.90 -6.00 10.76
C HIS A 237 -33.85 -7.06 10.39
N TRP A 238 -34.30 -8.19 9.84
CA TRP A 238 -33.45 -9.28 9.35
C TRP A 238 -32.65 -8.94 8.08
N ILE A 239 -33.05 -7.90 7.34
CA ILE A 239 -32.34 -7.40 6.15
C ILE A 239 -31.51 -6.17 6.54
N GLY A 240 -32.07 -5.28 7.34
CA GLY A 240 -31.43 -4.03 7.74
C GLY A 240 -30.17 -4.23 8.57
N VAL A 241 -30.17 -5.15 9.54
CA VAL A 241 -29.00 -5.38 10.41
C VAL A 241 -27.82 -5.98 9.62
N PRO A 242 -27.99 -7.03 8.79
CA PRO A 242 -26.91 -7.50 7.91
C PRO A 242 -26.43 -6.45 6.92
N LEU A 243 -27.32 -5.64 6.34
CA LEU A 243 -26.93 -4.58 5.41
C LEU A 243 -26.02 -3.53 6.09
N LEU A 244 -26.36 -3.13 7.31
CA LEU A 244 -25.52 -2.24 8.12
C LEU A 244 -24.16 -2.85 8.44
N PHE A 245 -24.13 -4.13 8.79
CA PHE A 245 -22.88 -4.85 9.02
C PHE A 245 -22.01 -4.88 7.76
N MET A 246 -22.61 -5.17 6.60
CA MET A 246 -21.91 -5.20 5.32
C MET A 246 -21.42 -3.81 4.88
N SER A 247 -22.15 -2.73 5.17
CA SER A 247 -21.70 -1.37 4.85
C SER A 247 -20.53 -0.91 5.71
N ILE A 248 -20.47 -1.32 6.99
CA ILE A 248 -19.28 -1.11 7.84
C ILE A 248 -18.07 -1.86 7.26
N ILE A 249 -18.25 -3.13 6.87
CA ILE A 249 -17.18 -3.92 6.23
C ILE A 249 -16.70 -3.25 4.93
N ALA A 250 -17.62 -2.85 4.06
CA ALA A 250 -17.34 -2.13 2.83
C ALA A 250 -16.51 -0.85 3.08
N THR A 251 -16.89 -0.07 4.08
CA THR A 251 -16.17 1.15 4.49
C THR A 251 -14.75 0.84 4.97
N ILE A 252 -14.57 -0.25 5.73
CA ILE A 252 -13.24 -0.69 6.18
C ILE A 252 -12.39 -1.14 4.98
N ILE A 253 -12.95 -1.91 4.04
CA ILE A 253 -12.25 -2.34 2.81
C ILE A 253 -11.78 -1.13 2.01
N TRP A 254 -12.64 -0.13 1.85
CA TRP A 254 -12.32 1.08 1.10
C TRP A 254 -11.13 1.84 1.73
N ASN A 255 -11.17 2.10 3.04
CA ASN A 255 -10.07 2.75 3.74
C ASN A 255 -8.78 1.91 3.76
N LEU A 256 -8.91 0.58 3.82
CA LEU A 256 -7.77 -0.32 3.86
C LEU A 256 -6.99 -0.36 2.53
N GLN A 257 -7.67 -0.21 1.39
CA GLN A 257 -6.99 -0.12 0.08
C GLN A 257 -5.99 1.04 0.05
N ASP A 258 -6.45 2.23 0.43
CA ASP A 258 -5.62 3.44 0.50
C ASP A 258 -4.46 3.27 1.50
N LEU A 259 -4.76 2.70 2.67
CA LEU A 259 -3.76 2.44 3.70
C LEU A 259 -2.67 1.48 3.21
N ILE A 260 -3.02 0.40 2.52
CA ILE A 260 -2.06 -0.56 1.96
C ILE A 260 -1.13 0.13 0.96
N ILE A 261 -1.68 0.95 0.05
CA ILE A 261 -0.87 1.71 -0.92
C ILE A 261 0.11 2.63 -0.19
N ILE A 262 -0.37 3.40 0.80
CA ILE A 262 0.47 4.33 1.56
C ILE A 262 1.62 3.58 2.24
N LEU A 263 1.33 2.48 2.93
CA LEU A 263 2.31 1.77 3.73
C LEU A 263 3.39 1.09 2.88
N ILE A 264 2.99 0.42 1.79
CA ILE A 264 3.95 -0.19 0.85
C ILE A 264 4.82 0.91 0.22
N SER A 265 4.21 2.03 -0.18
CA SER A 265 4.94 3.17 -0.73
C SER A 265 5.93 3.78 0.27
N MET A 266 5.57 3.85 1.56
CA MET A 266 6.47 4.28 2.63
C MET A 266 7.66 3.33 2.80
N GLY A 267 7.43 2.02 2.75
CA GLY A 267 8.49 1.01 2.80
C GLY A 267 9.48 1.15 1.64
N LEU A 268 8.96 1.26 0.42
CA LEU A 268 9.77 1.45 -0.80
C LEU A 268 10.56 2.76 -0.76
N THR A 269 9.90 3.84 -0.34
CA THR A 269 10.50 5.17 -0.20
C THR A 269 11.61 5.18 0.84
N SER A 270 11.43 4.52 1.98
CA SER A 270 12.46 4.41 3.02
C SER A 270 13.72 3.71 2.50
N ARG A 271 13.56 2.65 1.70
CA ARG A 271 14.71 1.98 1.05
C ARG A 271 15.45 2.90 0.08
N TYR A 272 14.73 3.65 -0.76
CA TYR A 272 15.39 4.65 -1.61
C TYR A 272 16.07 5.76 -0.81
N LYS A 273 15.49 6.23 0.31
CA LYS A 273 16.16 7.22 1.18
C LYS A 273 17.50 6.69 1.71
N ARG A 274 17.56 5.43 2.13
CA ARG A 274 18.81 4.77 2.58
C ARG A 274 19.84 4.67 1.45
N LEU A 275 19.40 4.28 0.25
CA LEU A 275 20.21 4.23 -0.97
C LEU A 275 20.79 5.60 -1.34
N ASN A 276 19.94 6.63 -1.40
CA ASN A 276 20.34 8.00 -1.72
C ASN A 276 21.35 8.54 -0.70
N ARG A 277 21.13 8.28 0.60
CA ARG A 277 22.06 8.69 1.66
C ARG A 277 23.41 7.98 1.55
N CYS A 278 23.43 6.71 1.14
CA CYS A 278 24.69 6.02 0.87
C CYS A 278 25.46 6.69 -0.28
N VAL A 279 24.78 7.02 -1.39
CA VAL A 279 25.40 7.72 -2.53
C VAL A 279 25.99 9.05 -2.08
N GLU A 280 25.23 9.84 -1.33
CA GLU A 280 25.69 11.13 -0.79
C GLU A 280 26.97 10.99 0.06
N ILE A 281 27.00 10.04 1.00
CA ILE A 281 28.16 9.82 1.87
C ILE A 281 29.39 9.36 1.06
N VAL A 282 29.20 8.42 0.12
CA VAL A 282 30.29 7.88 -0.69
C VAL A 282 30.81 8.93 -1.68
N ALA A 283 29.92 9.69 -2.33
CA ALA A 283 30.28 10.80 -3.22
C ALA A 283 31.08 11.88 -2.47
N ALA A 284 30.60 12.31 -1.30
CA ALA A 284 31.29 13.29 -0.47
C ALA A 284 32.66 12.80 0.02
N LYS A 285 32.79 11.51 0.34
CA LYS A 285 34.08 10.92 0.74
C LYS A 285 35.08 10.90 -0.42
N ASN A 286 34.64 10.46 -1.61
CA ASN A 286 35.50 10.41 -2.78
C ASN A 286 36.03 11.80 -3.16
N ASN A 287 35.20 12.84 -3.05
CA ASN A 287 35.61 14.22 -3.33
C ASN A 287 36.65 14.78 -2.33
N ARG A 288 36.81 14.18 -1.14
CA ARG A 288 37.76 14.62 -0.11
C ARG A 288 39.10 13.88 -0.15
N GLU A 289 39.18 12.73 -0.82
CA GLU A 289 40.41 11.93 -0.89
C GLU A 289 41.34 12.44 -2.00
N GLN A 290 42.39 13.19 -1.65
CA GLN A 290 43.36 13.76 -2.62
C GLN A 290 44.46 12.79 -3.13
N ASN A 291 44.71 11.66 -2.43
CA ASN A 291 45.77 10.71 -2.81
C ASN A 291 45.16 9.34 -3.16
N SER A 292 45.26 8.93 -4.43
CA SER A 292 44.79 7.62 -4.91
C SER A 292 45.96 6.68 -5.19
N ASN A 293 46.07 5.62 -4.39
CA ASN A 293 46.87 4.44 -4.75
C ASN A 293 46.01 3.47 -5.59
N THR A 294 46.65 2.61 -6.40
CA THR A 294 45.97 1.71 -7.34
C THR A 294 44.94 0.78 -6.67
N ASP A 295 45.23 0.29 -5.46
CA ASP A 295 44.31 -0.56 -4.68
C ASP A 295 43.04 0.19 -4.24
N MET A 296 43.16 1.50 -3.95
CA MET A 296 42.03 2.33 -3.56
C MET A 296 41.09 2.62 -4.74
N GLU A 297 41.62 2.76 -5.95
CA GLU A 297 40.80 2.92 -7.15
C GLU A 297 39.98 1.68 -7.46
N PHE A 298 40.57 0.48 -7.32
CA PHE A 298 39.82 -0.78 -7.46
C PHE A 298 38.69 -0.90 -6.42
N LEU A 299 38.96 -0.55 -5.15
CA LEU A 299 37.95 -0.56 -4.09
C LEU A 299 36.81 0.43 -4.33
N LYS A 300 37.11 1.63 -4.85
CA LYS A 300 36.10 2.63 -5.25
C LYS A 300 35.21 2.09 -6.37
N VAL A 301 35.79 1.48 -7.40
CA VAL A 301 35.04 0.87 -8.50
C VAL A 301 34.09 -0.22 -8.01
N ASN A 302 34.59 -1.11 -7.16
CA ASN A 302 33.79 -2.19 -6.59
C ASN A 302 32.65 -1.64 -5.70
N THR A 303 32.89 -0.56 -4.97
CA THR A 303 31.87 0.09 -4.13
C THR A 303 30.75 0.67 -4.99
N TRP A 304 31.08 1.41 -6.05
CA TRP A 304 30.08 1.95 -6.98
C TRP A 304 29.31 0.87 -7.73
N ARG A 305 29.98 -0.23 -8.12
CA ARG A 305 29.31 -1.40 -8.69
C ARG A 305 28.25 -1.96 -7.75
N LYS A 306 28.58 -2.15 -6.46
CA LYS A 306 27.64 -2.62 -5.43
C LYS A 306 26.46 -1.66 -5.27
N ILE A 307 26.70 -0.34 -5.26
CA ILE A 307 25.64 0.67 -5.21
C ILE A 307 24.74 0.57 -6.43
N ARG A 308 25.29 0.47 -7.65
CA ARG A 308 24.50 0.32 -8.88
C ARG A 308 23.63 -0.94 -8.84
N GLU A 309 24.20 -2.08 -8.47
CA GLU A 309 23.46 -3.34 -8.32
C GLU A 309 22.34 -3.21 -7.28
N ALA A 310 22.56 -2.47 -6.20
CA ALA A 310 21.55 -2.18 -5.20
C ALA A 310 20.37 -1.37 -5.76
N TYR A 311 20.64 -0.35 -6.59
CA TYR A 311 19.58 0.40 -7.30
C TYR A 311 18.82 -0.48 -8.29
N VAL A 312 19.50 -1.36 -9.03
CA VAL A 312 18.86 -2.31 -9.95
C VAL A 312 17.92 -3.24 -9.16
N LYS A 313 18.40 -3.86 -8.08
CA LYS A 313 17.59 -4.76 -7.25
C LYS A 313 16.40 -4.03 -6.61
N GLN A 314 16.59 -2.80 -6.17
CA GLN A 314 15.50 -1.96 -5.64
C GLN A 314 14.46 -1.63 -6.73
N ALA A 315 14.88 -1.28 -7.94
CA ALA A 315 13.96 -1.03 -9.05
C ALA A 315 13.16 -2.29 -9.43
N MET A 316 13.83 -3.45 -9.44
CA MET A 316 13.15 -4.74 -9.66
C MET A 316 12.14 -5.08 -8.56
N LEU A 317 12.45 -4.76 -7.30
CA LEU A 317 11.53 -4.90 -6.18
C LEU A 317 10.29 -4.02 -6.35
N VAL A 318 10.45 -2.76 -6.75
CA VAL A 318 9.30 -1.87 -7.03
C VAL A 318 8.42 -2.47 -8.12
N ARG A 319 9.00 -2.94 -9.24
CA ARG A 319 8.23 -3.55 -10.35
C ARG A 319 7.49 -4.82 -9.91
N ARG A 320 8.14 -5.67 -9.11
CA ARG A 320 7.51 -6.90 -8.59
C ARG A 320 6.30 -6.58 -7.73
N ILE A 321 6.40 -5.56 -6.90
CA ILE A 321 5.31 -5.10 -6.03
C ILE A 321 4.22 -4.42 -6.86
N ASP A 322 4.60 -3.59 -7.82
CA ASP A 322 3.66 -2.91 -8.72
C ASP A 322 2.77 -3.93 -9.45
N ASN A 323 3.33 -5.04 -9.93
CA ASN A 323 2.53 -6.10 -10.55
C ASN A 323 1.41 -6.66 -9.66
N SER A 324 1.58 -6.62 -8.33
CA SER A 324 0.57 -7.11 -7.37
C SER A 324 -0.29 -5.98 -6.78
N LEU A 325 0.23 -4.76 -6.73
CA LEU A 325 -0.40 -3.59 -6.12
C LEU A 325 -1.17 -2.75 -7.15
N SER A 326 -0.82 -2.83 -8.44
CA SER A 326 -1.30 -1.93 -9.49
C SER A 326 -2.81 -1.98 -9.71
N GLY A 327 -3.44 -3.15 -9.51
CA GLY A 327 -4.90 -3.28 -9.52
C GLY A 327 -5.57 -2.53 -8.39
N ILE A 328 -5.01 -2.57 -7.17
CA ILE A 328 -5.49 -1.83 -6.00
C ILE A 328 -5.33 -0.32 -6.26
N VAL A 329 -4.18 0.10 -6.80
CA VAL A 329 -3.92 1.50 -7.17
C VAL A 329 -4.95 2.03 -8.16
N LEU A 330 -5.27 1.25 -9.20
CA LEU A 330 -6.25 1.63 -10.21
C LEU A 330 -7.64 1.84 -9.59
N ILE A 331 -8.12 0.84 -8.86
CA ILE A 331 -9.46 0.84 -8.23
C ILE A 331 -9.55 1.96 -7.19
N SER A 332 -8.59 2.05 -6.27
CA SER A 332 -8.53 3.12 -5.26
C SER A 332 -8.58 4.50 -5.91
N THR A 333 -7.73 4.76 -6.92
CA THR A 333 -7.68 6.08 -7.57
C THR A 333 -8.99 6.42 -8.28
N PHE A 334 -9.58 5.46 -9.00
CA PHE A 334 -10.83 5.64 -9.74
C PHE A 334 -12.00 5.96 -8.80
N PHE A 335 -12.24 5.11 -7.79
CA PHE A 335 -13.37 5.29 -6.89
C PHE A 335 -13.19 6.50 -5.98
N ASN A 336 -11.99 6.76 -5.48
CA ASN A 336 -11.75 7.98 -4.69
C ASN A 336 -12.01 9.24 -5.51
N PHE A 337 -11.61 9.28 -6.78
CA PHE A 337 -11.93 10.41 -7.67
C PHE A 337 -13.44 10.56 -7.88
N TYR A 338 -14.16 9.45 -8.14
CA TYR A 338 -15.62 9.46 -8.24
C TYR A 338 -16.29 10.02 -6.99
N PHE A 339 -15.90 9.54 -5.80
CA PHE A 339 -16.49 9.99 -4.54
C PHE A 339 -16.14 11.45 -4.21
N ILE A 340 -14.96 11.95 -4.59
CA ILE A 340 -14.65 13.38 -4.51
C ILE A 340 -15.63 14.20 -5.34
N CYS A 341 -15.84 13.83 -6.61
CA CYS A 341 -16.79 14.51 -7.50
C CYS A 341 -18.22 14.45 -6.96
N LEU A 342 -18.66 13.28 -6.49
CA LEU A 342 -19.99 13.08 -5.92
C LEU A 342 -20.19 13.95 -4.67
N GLN A 343 -19.25 13.93 -3.74
CA GLN A 343 -19.35 14.68 -2.49
C GLN A 343 -19.34 16.19 -2.74
N LEU A 344 -18.62 16.63 -3.78
CA LEU A 344 -18.64 18.02 -4.24
C LEU A 344 -19.99 18.40 -4.83
N PHE A 345 -20.56 17.55 -5.70
CA PHE A 345 -21.90 17.74 -6.25
C PHE A 345 -22.98 17.84 -5.17
N LEU A 346 -22.96 16.90 -4.21
CA LEU A 346 -23.89 16.90 -3.08
C LEU A 346 -23.66 18.10 -2.17
N GLY A 347 -22.40 18.49 -1.94
CA GLY A 347 -22.03 19.66 -1.17
C GLY A 347 -22.56 20.97 -1.77
N ILE A 348 -22.54 21.12 -3.10
CA ILE A 348 -23.10 22.28 -3.80
C ILE A 348 -24.63 22.20 -3.80
N THR A 349 -25.22 21.13 -4.33
CA THR A 349 -26.68 21.04 -4.54
C THR A 349 -27.50 20.98 -3.25
N ILE A 350 -27.01 20.31 -2.20
CA ILE A 350 -27.73 20.13 -0.93
C ILE A 350 -27.25 21.15 0.11
N GLY A 351 -25.99 21.59 0.02
CA GLY A 351 -25.37 22.47 1.01
C GLY A 351 -25.97 23.88 1.07
N PHE A 352 -26.59 24.37 -0.01
CA PHE A 352 -27.23 25.69 -0.03
C PHE A 352 -28.67 25.70 0.53
N SER A 353 -29.32 24.53 0.71
CA SER A 353 -30.75 24.45 1.09
C SER A 353 -31.02 23.70 2.40
N GLY A 354 -29.97 23.28 3.13
CA GLY A 354 -30.08 22.35 4.27
C GLY A 354 -29.88 22.94 5.67
N VAL A 355 -30.19 22.14 6.69
CA VAL A 355 -29.85 22.38 8.10
C VAL A 355 -28.32 22.49 8.25
N PRO A 356 -27.78 23.48 9.01
CA PRO A 356 -26.32 23.74 9.09
C PRO A 356 -25.46 22.52 9.40
N LEU A 357 -25.97 21.58 10.20
CA LEU A 357 -25.27 20.34 10.57
C LEU A 357 -24.99 19.42 9.37
N LYS A 358 -25.90 19.33 8.40
CA LYS A 358 -25.70 18.52 7.19
C LYS A 358 -24.66 19.13 6.26
N GLN A 359 -24.66 20.47 6.14
CA GLN A 359 -23.68 21.20 5.34
C GLN A 359 -22.25 20.99 5.88
N ILE A 360 -22.08 21.10 7.19
CA ILE A 360 -20.79 20.85 7.85
C ILE A 360 -20.32 19.41 7.59
N TYR A 361 -21.22 18.42 7.68
CA TYR A 361 -20.89 17.03 7.37
C TYR A 361 -20.37 16.85 5.94
N TYR A 362 -21.07 17.38 4.93
CA TYR A 362 -20.65 17.21 3.53
C TYR A 362 -19.27 17.80 3.27
N ILE A 363 -19.00 19.00 3.80
CA ILE A 363 -17.69 19.67 3.67
C ILE A 363 -16.59 18.90 4.39
N VAL A 364 -16.84 18.46 5.63
CA VAL A 364 -15.83 17.71 6.41
C VAL A 364 -15.50 16.38 5.74
N SER A 365 -16.50 15.63 5.27
CA SER A 365 -16.27 14.38 4.53
C SER A 365 -15.57 14.63 3.20
N LEU A 366 -15.88 15.73 2.48
CA LEU A 366 -15.16 16.13 1.25
C LEU A 366 -13.68 16.43 1.52
N VAL A 367 -13.39 17.21 2.56
CA VAL A 367 -12.01 17.53 2.96
C VAL A 367 -11.27 16.26 3.35
N TRP A 368 -11.93 15.36 4.09
CA TRP A 368 -11.35 14.10 4.51
C TRP A 368 -10.99 13.19 3.33
N ILE A 369 -11.91 12.95 2.39
CA ILE A 369 -11.63 12.12 1.22
C ILE A 369 -10.54 12.74 0.33
N CYS A 370 -10.52 14.07 0.18
CA CYS A 370 -9.45 14.77 -0.54
C CYS A 370 -8.08 14.58 0.12
N ILE A 371 -7.99 14.74 1.44
CA ILE A 371 -6.75 14.52 2.19
C ILE A 371 -6.30 13.06 2.07
N ARG A 372 -7.20 12.09 2.28
CA ARG A 372 -6.89 10.66 2.21
C ARG A 372 -6.38 10.26 0.81
N THR A 373 -7.08 10.69 -0.23
CA THR A 373 -6.71 10.45 -1.63
C THR A 373 -5.37 11.13 -1.96
N GLY A 374 -5.22 12.39 -1.57
CA GLY A 374 -3.98 13.15 -1.74
C GLY A 374 -2.78 12.49 -1.06
N CYS A 375 -2.93 12.04 0.19
CA CYS A 375 -1.90 11.29 0.90
C CYS A 375 -1.54 9.97 0.19
N THR A 376 -2.54 9.24 -0.33
CA THR A 376 -2.34 7.98 -1.05
C THR A 376 -1.53 8.19 -2.32
N VAL A 377 -1.93 9.17 -3.15
CA VAL A 377 -1.23 9.49 -4.39
C VAL A 377 0.16 10.08 -4.11
N LEU A 378 0.31 10.94 -3.10
CA LEU A 378 1.60 11.50 -2.69
C LEU A 378 2.57 10.42 -2.22
N ALA A 379 2.12 9.48 -1.40
CA ALA A 379 2.94 8.39 -0.92
C ALA A 379 3.47 7.55 -2.09
N ALA A 380 2.61 7.19 -3.04
CA ALA A 380 3.01 6.46 -4.24
C ALA A 380 3.97 7.28 -5.14
N ALA A 381 3.68 8.57 -5.34
CA ALA A 381 4.52 9.47 -6.12
C ALA A 381 5.91 9.70 -5.51
N ASP A 382 6.03 9.63 -4.18
CA ASP A 382 7.30 9.74 -3.48
C ASP A 382 8.24 8.58 -3.84
N VAL A 383 7.74 7.39 -4.20
CA VAL A 383 8.58 6.29 -4.71
C VAL A 383 9.31 6.70 -5.99
N ASN A 384 8.57 7.28 -6.96
CA ASN A 384 9.17 7.77 -8.21
C ASN A 384 10.16 8.91 -7.96
N LYS A 385 9.79 9.88 -7.12
CA LYS A 385 10.68 10.98 -6.76
C LYS A 385 11.98 10.47 -6.13
N HIS A 386 11.88 9.63 -5.11
CA HIS A 386 13.02 9.13 -4.37
C HIS A 386 13.91 8.19 -5.19
N SER A 387 13.38 7.56 -6.26
CA SER A 387 14.21 6.79 -7.19
C SER A 387 15.25 7.64 -7.95
N LYS A 388 15.04 8.96 -8.05
CA LYS A 388 15.89 9.89 -8.83
C LYS A 388 16.72 10.86 -7.98
N LEU A 389 16.48 10.93 -6.67
CA LEU A 389 17.12 11.93 -5.80
C LEU A 389 18.63 11.76 -5.64
N ALA A 390 19.21 10.62 -6.03
CA ALA A 390 20.67 10.46 -6.04
C ALA A 390 21.36 11.18 -7.21
N LEU A 391 20.63 11.59 -8.26
CA LEU A 391 21.21 12.22 -9.45
C LEU A 391 22.06 13.47 -9.14
N PRO A 392 21.59 14.46 -8.35
CA PRO A 392 22.40 15.65 -8.04
C PRO A 392 23.74 15.30 -7.41
N TYR A 393 23.77 14.36 -6.46
CA TYR A 393 25.01 13.92 -5.81
C TYR A 393 26.00 13.26 -6.78
N LEU A 394 25.50 12.63 -7.85
CA LEU A 394 26.34 12.04 -8.90
C LEU A 394 26.91 13.12 -9.84
N TYR A 395 26.15 14.18 -10.12
CA TYR A 395 26.59 15.30 -10.94
C TYR A 395 27.62 16.20 -10.23
N GLU A 396 27.55 16.29 -8.90
CA GLU A 396 28.48 17.09 -8.08
C GLU A 396 29.84 16.41 -7.83
N CYS A 397 30.05 15.18 -8.31
CA CYS A 397 31.33 14.49 -8.15
C CYS A 397 32.41 15.07 -9.07
N GLN A 398 33.62 15.26 -8.53
CA GLN A 398 34.76 15.80 -9.27
C GLN A 398 35.23 14.80 -10.36
N GLY A 399 35.56 15.32 -11.54
CA GLY A 399 35.93 14.51 -12.71
C GLY A 399 37.12 13.56 -12.51
N GLN A 400 38.06 13.88 -11.61
CA GLN A 400 39.22 13.03 -11.31
C GLN A 400 38.87 11.72 -10.59
N PHE A 401 37.69 11.63 -9.96
CA PHE A 401 37.21 10.42 -9.26
C PHE A 401 35.97 9.83 -9.94
N TYR A 402 35.67 10.31 -11.15
CA TYR A 402 34.56 9.82 -11.95
C TYR A 402 34.89 8.46 -12.55
N ASN A 403 34.04 7.48 -12.29
CA ASN A 403 34.23 6.11 -12.72
C ASN A 403 33.08 5.64 -13.63
N ILE A 404 33.35 4.66 -14.50
CA ILE A 404 32.39 4.06 -15.42
C ILE A 404 31.12 3.54 -14.72
N GLU A 405 31.24 3.04 -13.47
CA GLU A 405 30.08 2.57 -12.70
C GLU A 405 29.18 3.73 -12.23
N MET A 406 29.74 4.93 -11.99
CA MET A 406 28.98 6.12 -11.67
C MET A 406 28.22 6.63 -12.90
N GLU A 407 28.87 6.65 -14.06
CA GLU A 407 28.23 6.99 -15.33
C GLU A 407 27.07 6.06 -15.65
N ARG A 408 27.28 4.74 -15.49
CA ARG A 408 26.23 3.73 -15.64
C ARG A 408 25.07 3.97 -14.68
N LEU A 409 25.35 4.28 -13.42
CA LEU A 409 24.33 4.58 -12.43
C LEU A 409 23.56 5.87 -12.79
N GLN A 410 24.25 6.93 -13.18
CA GLN A 410 23.63 8.19 -13.62
C GLN A 410 22.72 7.98 -14.83
N LYS A 411 23.18 7.20 -15.83
CA LYS A 411 22.37 6.82 -16.99
C LYS A 411 21.16 5.97 -16.58
N GLN A 412 21.32 5.07 -15.62
CA GLN A 412 20.23 4.28 -15.08
C GLN A 412 19.20 5.17 -14.38
N LEU A 413 19.59 6.04 -13.44
CA LEU A 413 18.65 6.88 -12.68
C LEU A 413 17.94 7.93 -13.54
N SER A 414 18.60 8.40 -14.61
CA SER A 414 18.00 9.37 -15.54
C SER A 414 17.00 8.73 -16.51
N LYS A 415 17.31 7.53 -17.02
CA LYS A 415 16.51 6.85 -18.06
C LYS A 415 15.50 5.86 -17.51
N ASP A 416 15.79 5.22 -16.39
CA ASP A 416 14.92 4.20 -15.82
C ASP A 416 13.73 4.85 -15.10
N TYR A 417 12.53 4.58 -15.60
CA TYR A 417 11.30 5.11 -15.02
C TYR A 417 10.72 4.11 -14.01
N VAL A 418 11.00 4.35 -12.73
CA VAL A 418 10.50 3.51 -11.63
C VAL A 418 9.35 4.24 -10.92
N ALA A 419 8.14 3.73 -11.03
CA ALA A 419 6.95 4.28 -10.40
C ALA A 419 5.96 3.16 -10.05
N LEU A 420 5.00 3.47 -9.18
CA LEU A 420 3.81 2.64 -9.01
C LEU A 420 2.76 3.07 -10.03
N THR A 421 2.03 2.11 -10.58
CA THR A 421 1.12 2.32 -11.72
C THR A 421 -0.28 1.79 -11.44
N GLY A 422 -1.28 2.39 -12.10
CA GLY A 422 -2.64 1.86 -12.15
C GLY A 422 -2.78 0.88 -13.31
N MET A 423 -2.36 -0.38 -13.12
CA MET A 423 -2.28 -1.43 -14.15
C MET A 423 -1.57 -1.00 -15.46
N GLY A 424 -0.60 -0.08 -15.37
CA GLY A 424 0.08 0.50 -16.54
C GLY A 424 -0.69 1.59 -17.30
N PHE A 425 -1.95 1.90 -16.96
CA PHE A 425 -2.70 3.00 -17.60
C PHE A 425 -2.12 4.37 -17.29
N PHE A 426 -1.71 4.57 -16.03
CA PHE A 426 -1.07 5.78 -15.58
C PHE A 426 -0.02 5.45 -14.52
N SER A 427 0.98 6.32 -14.39
CA SER A 427 2.01 6.23 -13.36
C SER A 427 1.79 7.29 -12.30
N LEU A 428 1.74 6.90 -11.04
CA LEU A 428 1.57 7.82 -9.93
C LEU A 428 2.86 8.63 -9.73
N ASN A 429 2.81 9.88 -10.19
CA ASN A 429 3.82 10.88 -9.97
C ASN A 429 3.15 12.17 -9.43
N ARG A 430 3.95 13.17 -9.05
CA ARG A 430 3.40 14.40 -8.46
C ARG A 430 2.52 15.22 -9.43
N ASN A 431 2.66 15.00 -10.74
CA ASN A 431 1.84 15.68 -11.75
C ASN A 431 0.41 15.15 -11.77
N VAL A 432 0.20 13.85 -11.50
CA VAL A 432 -1.14 13.25 -11.44
C VAL A 432 -2.02 13.96 -10.40
N ILE A 433 -1.45 14.36 -9.26
CA ILE A 433 -2.19 15.11 -8.23
C ILE A 433 -2.70 16.44 -8.76
N LEU A 434 -1.83 17.17 -9.47
CA LEU A 434 -2.18 18.46 -10.07
C LEU A 434 -3.25 18.28 -11.16
N GLN A 435 -3.15 17.22 -11.96
CA GLN A 435 -4.15 16.88 -12.98
C GLN A 435 -5.50 16.53 -12.36
N MET A 436 -5.52 15.73 -11.29
CA MET A 436 -6.74 15.40 -10.55
C MET A 436 -7.37 16.67 -9.95
N ALA A 437 -6.58 17.53 -9.30
CA ALA A 437 -7.05 18.79 -8.74
C ALA A 437 -7.62 19.73 -9.83
N ALA A 438 -6.93 19.87 -10.97
CA ALA A 438 -7.40 20.67 -12.10
C ALA A 438 -8.73 20.12 -12.68
N SER A 439 -8.87 18.80 -12.76
CA SER A 439 -10.10 18.14 -13.22
C SER A 439 -11.27 18.39 -12.27
N VAL A 440 -11.04 18.29 -10.95
CA VAL A 440 -12.03 18.63 -9.93
C VAL A 440 -12.43 20.10 -10.01
N MET A 441 -11.47 21.02 -10.14
CA MET A 441 -11.77 22.45 -10.31
C MET A 441 -12.57 22.73 -11.58
N THR A 442 -12.24 22.07 -12.70
CA THR A 442 -13.00 22.20 -13.95
C THR A 442 -14.44 21.73 -13.75
N TYR A 443 -14.63 20.58 -13.09
CA TYR A 443 -15.95 20.07 -12.74
C TYR A 443 -16.76 21.05 -11.87
N VAL A 444 -16.13 21.65 -10.85
CA VAL A 444 -16.75 22.68 -10.00
C VAL A 444 -17.22 23.88 -10.83
N LEU A 445 -16.34 24.40 -11.69
CA LEU A 445 -16.64 25.58 -12.50
C LEU A 445 -17.81 25.31 -13.44
N VAL A 446 -17.84 24.14 -14.08
CA VAL A 446 -18.95 23.73 -14.95
C VAL A 446 -20.24 23.61 -14.14
N LEU A 447 -20.23 22.98 -12.97
CA LEU A 447 -21.42 22.85 -12.13
C LEU A 447 -22.01 24.20 -11.72
N VAL A 448 -21.16 25.13 -11.26
CA VAL A 448 -21.60 26.46 -10.83
C VAL A 448 -22.21 27.24 -12.01
N GLN A 449 -21.59 27.15 -13.20
CA GLN A 449 -22.12 27.81 -14.40
C GLN A 449 -23.51 27.30 -14.81
N TYR A 450 -23.77 25.99 -14.68
CA TYR A 450 -25.08 25.43 -14.98
C TYR A 450 -26.14 25.87 -13.95
N ASP A 451 -25.79 25.90 -12.66
CA ASP A 451 -26.72 26.35 -11.59
C ASP A 451 -27.09 27.84 -11.73
N ASP A 452 -26.13 28.70 -12.09
CA ASP A 452 -26.37 30.12 -12.38
C ASP A 452 -27.26 30.33 -13.61
N THR A 453 -27.20 29.44 -14.61
CA THR A 453 -28.02 29.51 -15.83
C THR A 453 -29.47 29.10 -15.56
N ASP A 454 -29.70 28.12 -14.69
CA ASP A 454 -31.05 27.69 -14.29
C ASP A 454 -31.75 28.71 -13.38
N SER A 455 -31.00 29.39 -12.50
CA SER A 455 -31.53 30.47 -11.66
C SER A 455 -31.89 31.74 -12.45
N SER A 456 -31.12 32.07 -13.50
CA SER A 456 -31.39 33.22 -14.36
C SER A 456 -32.57 32.96 -15.32
N SER A 457 -32.73 31.75 -15.85
CA SER A 457 -33.87 31.38 -16.71
C SER A 457 -35.20 31.27 -15.93
N SER A 458 -35.18 30.78 -14.69
CA SER A 458 -36.38 30.71 -13.83
C SER A 458 -36.88 32.08 -13.35
N ASN A 459 -36.01 33.10 -13.25
CA ASN A 459 -36.40 34.48 -12.95
C ASN A 459 -37.04 35.21 -14.15
N VAL A 460 -36.61 34.89 -15.38
CA VAL A 460 -37.23 35.42 -16.62
C VAL A 460 -38.63 34.82 -16.85
N THR A 461 -38.88 33.60 -16.41
CA THR A 461 -40.20 32.95 -16.58
C THR A 461 -41.24 33.42 -15.56
N LYS A 462 -40.81 34.01 -14.42
CA LYS A 462 -41.71 34.58 -13.40
C LYS A 462 -42.07 36.04 -13.64
N THR A 463 -41.51 36.66 -14.68
CA THR A 463 -41.71 38.09 -14.99
C THR A 463 -42.52 38.34 -16.27
N ASN A 464 -43.16 37.31 -16.83
CA ASN A 464 -44.13 37.42 -17.94
C ASN A 464 -45.54 37.05 -17.52
#